data_AF-G5KGK5-F1
#
_entry.id   AF-G5KGK5-F1
#
_cell.length_a   1.000
_cell.length_b   1.000
_cell.length_c   1.000
_cell.angle_alpha   90.00
_cell.angle_beta   90.00
_cell.angle_gamma   90.00
#
_symmetry.space_group_name_H-M   'P 1'
#
loop_
_entity.id
_entity.type
_entity.pdbx_description
1 polymer ?
#
loop_
_entity_poly.entity_id
_entity_poly.type
_entity_poly.pdbx_seq_one_letter_code
_entity_poly.pdbx_strand_id
1 'polypeptide(L)'
;MNYKDLLDSTETPYKIENRYYYKNSSLNRRYYSNFLSYHMMPNQEVFLADLKMITEEQRDYPEPFVFIKFPEKEEIPEEVLDLLKQRQFQLEKHIIFTNKRQNLHFSESKDSQVTVKPLEIEDKDSFINYKYQSDIAFGKGFADMMKKWR
;
A
#
# COMPACT_ATOMS: atom_id res chain seq x y z
N MET A 1 2.45 17.50 8.85
CA MET A 1 2.50 16.13 8.32
C MET A 1 1.15 15.88 7.66
N ASN A 2 1.12 15.73 6.34
CA ASN A 2 -0.11 15.33 5.65
C ASN A 2 -0.32 13.82 5.84
N TYR A 3 -1.50 13.27 5.54
CA TYR A 3 -1.74 11.85 5.86
C TYR A 3 -1.06 10.89 4.89
N LYS A 4 -0.78 11.34 3.68
CA LYS A 4 -0.04 10.63 2.67
C LYS A 4 1.40 10.40 3.14
N ASP A 5 2.01 11.38 3.79
CA ASP A 5 3.32 11.23 4.45
C ASP A 5 3.25 10.11 5.51
N LEU A 6 2.16 10.02 6.28
CA LEU A 6 1.98 8.92 7.25
C LEU A 6 1.88 7.57 6.54
N LEU A 7 1.09 7.46 5.47
CA LEU A 7 0.93 6.23 4.69
C LEU A 7 2.19 5.82 3.93
N ASP A 8 3.05 6.77 3.59
CA ASP A 8 4.28 6.56 2.83
C ASP A 8 5.50 6.36 3.75
N SER A 9 5.41 6.79 5.03
CA SER A 9 6.50 6.73 6.02
C SER A 9 6.97 5.32 6.39
N THR A 10 6.20 4.29 6.03
CA THR A 10 6.55 2.89 6.33
C THR A 10 7.63 2.33 5.40
N GLU A 11 7.96 3.05 4.32
CA GLU A 11 8.91 2.62 3.30
C GLU A 11 9.92 3.75 3.03
N THR A 12 11.13 3.38 2.59
CA THR A 12 12.15 4.36 2.15
C THR A 12 12.04 4.55 0.64
N PRO A 13 11.96 5.79 0.11
CA PRO A 13 11.93 6.00 -1.34
C PRO A 13 13.19 5.46 -2.02
N TYR A 14 13.01 4.76 -3.13
CA TYR A 14 14.10 4.33 -4.01
C TYR A 14 14.61 5.46 -4.91
N LYS A 15 13.69 6.31 -5.40
CA LYS A 15 14.01 7.55 -6.13
C LYS A 15 13.20 8.71 -5.57
N ILE A 16 13.86 9.87 -5.48
CA ILE A 16 13.30 11.12 -4.97
C ILE A 16 13.52 12.19 -6.04
N GLU A 17 12.44 12.57 -6.71
CA GLU A 17 12.41 13.69 -7.66
C GLU A 17 11.17 14.56 -7.33
N ASN A 18 10.42 14.99 -8.34
CA ASN A 18 9.12 15.67 -8.18
C ASN A 18 8.01 14.74 -7.62
N ARG A 19 8.36 13.47 -7.37
CA ARG A 19 7.53 12.34 -6.92
C ARG A 19 8.45 11.30 -6.30
N TYR A 20 7.91 10.44 -5.45
CA TYR A 20 8.67 9.37 -4.81
C TYR A 20 8.31 8.03 -5.44
N TYR A 21 9.32 7.29 -5.88
CA TYR A 21 9.15 5.90 -6.31
C TYR A 21 9.68 4.97 -5.23
N TYR A 22 8.83 4.05 -4.77
CA TYR A 22 9.14 3.03 -3.79
C TYR A 22 9.27 1.69 -4.50
N LYS A 23 10.34 0.96 -4.19
CA LYS A 23 10.66 -0.32 -4.82
C LYS A 23 11.26 -1.27 -3.78
N ASN A 24 10.66 -2.44 -3.65
CA ASN A 24 11.15 -3.55 -2.83
C ASN A 24 11.06 -4.85 -3.63
N SER A 25 12.19 -5.24 -4.24
CA SER A 25 12.29 -6.45 -5.08
C SER A 25 12.08 -7.74 -4.29
N SER A 26 12.38 -7.76 -2.99
CA SER A 26 12.08 -8.90 -2.11
C SER A 26 10.58 -9.06 -1.84
N LEU A 27 9.81 -7.99 -2.05
CA LEU A 27 8.36 -7.94 -1.92
C LEU A 27 7.68 -7.64 -3.26
N ASN A 28 8.19 -8.19 -4.36
CA ASN A 28 7.76 -7.90 -5.74
C ASN A 28 6.30 -8.27 -6.08
N ARG A 29 5.53 -8.83 -5.15
CA ARG A 29 4.08 -9.09 -5.28
C ARG A 29 3.23 -8.13 -4.44
N ARG A 30 3.87 -7.26 -3.63
CA ARG A 30 3.19 -6.37 -2.69
C ARG A 30 3.12 -4.95 -3.24
N TYR A 31 1.92 -4.53 -3.61
CA TYR A 31 1.67 -3.20 -4.18
C TYR A 31 2.08 -2.07 -3.23
N TYR A 32 1.75 -2.22 -1.95
CA TYR A 32 2.09 -1.23 -0.92
C TYR A 32 3.59 -1.10 -0.59
N SER A 33 4.45 -1.93 -1.18
CA SER A 33 5.91 -1.78 -1.08
C SER A 33 6.56 -1.42 -2.44
N ASN A 34 5.74 -1.27 -3.49
CA ASN A 34 6.17 -1.02 -4.86
C ASN A 34 5.20 -0.05 -5.54
N PHE A 35 5.37 1.24 -5.31
CA PHE A 35 4.40 2.25 -5.75
C PHE A 35 5.05 3.58 -6.10
N LEU A 36 4.36 4.33 -6.95
CA LEU A 36 4.69 5.72 -7.25
C LEU A 36 3.79 6.65 -6.45
N SER A 37 4.37 7.68 -5.84
CA SER A 37 3.68 8.59 -4.95
C SER A 37 3.89 10.03 -5.40
N TYR A 38 2.84 10.65 -5.92
CA TYR A 38 2.88 12.03 -6.43
C TYR A 38 2.70 13.05 -5.29
N HIS A 39 3.54 14.08 -5.26
CA HIS A 39 3.35 15.25 -4.37
C HIS A 39 2.61 16.39 -5.05
N MET A 40 2.62 16.41 -6.38
CA MET A 40 1.88 17.34 -7.23
C MET A 40 1.20 16.52 -8.32
N MET A 41 0.02 16.95 -8.75
CA MET A 41 -0.75 16.24 -9.77
C MET A 41 0.03 16.23 -11.10
N PRO A 42 0.27 15.06 -11.71
CA PRO A 42 0.94 15.01 -13.01
C PRO A 42 -0.02 15.48 -14.10
N ASN A 43 0.54 16.05 -15.16
CA ASN A 43 -0.17 16.14 -16.44
C ASN A 43 -0.07 14.80 -17.18
N GLN A 44 -0.79 14.68 -18.30
CA GLN A 44 -0.80 13.45 -19.10
C GLN A 44 0.60 12.99 -19.56
N GLU A 45 1.47 13.92 -19.98
CA GLU A 45 2.82 13.60 -20.48
C GLU A 45 3.69 12.98 -19.40
N VAL A 46 3.75 13.61 -18.22
CA VAL A 46 4.51 13.12 -17.06
C VAL A 46 3.99 11.76 -16.62
N PHE A 47 2.66 11.60 -16.56
CA PHE A 47 2.05 10.33 -16.16
C PHE A 47 2.41 9.18 -17.12
N LEU A 48 2.40 9.43 -18.44
CA LEU A 48 2.81 8.42 -19.43
C LEU A 48 4.30 8.04 -19.31
N ALA A 49 5.16 9.02 -19.10
CA ALA A 49 6.59 8.77 -18.88
C ALA A 49 6.82 7.91 -17.63
N ASP A 50 6.05 8.17 -16.58
CA ASP A 50 6.11 7.41 -15.33
C ASP A 50 5.64 5.96 -15.48
N LEU A 51 4.54 5.73 -16.20
CA LEU A 51 4.11 4.37 -16.50
C LEU A 51 5.18 3.57 -17.26
N LYS A 52 5.89 4.21 -18.20
CA LYS A 52 7.00 3.59 -18.92
C LYS A 52 8.15 3.26 -17.98
N MET A 53 8.57 4.20 -17.13
CA MET A 53 9.61 3.98 -16.14
C MET A 53 9.25 2.81 -15.21
N ILE A 54 8.03 2.77 -14.67
CA ILE A 54 7.58 1.67 -13.79
C ILE A 54 7.64 0.33 -14.52
N THR A 55 7.17 0.28 -15.77
CA THR A 55 7.20 -0.93 -16.59
C THR A 55 8.62 -1.47 -16.76
N GLU A 56 9.60 -0.59 -16.97
CA GLU A 56 11.01 -0.96 -17.08
C GLU A 56 11.57 -1.44 -15.73
N GLU A 57 11.27 -0.72 -14.65
CA GLU A 57 11.74 -1.03 -13.29
C GLU A 57 11.17 -2.34 -12.73
N GLN A 58 9.98 -2.75 -13.19
CA GLN A 58 9.25 -3.94 -12.75
C GLN A 58 9.23 -5.06 -13.80
N ARG A 59 10.09 -5.01 -14.84
CA ARG A 59 10.15 -6.00 -15.92
C ARG A 59 10.27 -7.45 -15.41
N ASP A 60 11.04 -7.66 -14.35
CA ASP A 60 11.33 -8.98 -13.80
C ASP A 60 10.34 -9.39 -12.69
N TYR A 61 9.27 -8.63 -12.50
CA TYR A 61 8.25 -8.98 -11.50
C TYR A 61 7.39 -10.14 -12.01
N PRO A 62 6.96 -11.03 -11.11
CA PRO A 62 6.20 -12.21 -11.51
C PRO A 62 4.82 -11.85 -12.07
N GLU A 63 4.22 -10.74 -11.62
CA GLU A 63 2.97 -10.21 -12.16
C GLU A 63 3.15 -8.74 -12.54
N PRO A 64 2.58 -8.30 -13.68
CA PRO A 64 2.55 -6.91 -14.04
C PRO A 64 1.50 -6.19 -13.18
N PHE A 65 1.92 -5.14 -12.47
CA PHE A 65 1.00 -4.22 -11.81
C PHE A 65 1.60 -2.82 -11.80
N VAL A 66 0.76 -1.83 -11.52
CA VAL A 66 1.19 -0.46 -11.26
C VAL A 66 0.33 0.07 -10.13
N PHE A 67 0.95 0.55 -9.06
CA PHE A 67 0.26 1.16 -7.92
C PHE A 67 0.69 2.62 -7.79
N ILE A 68 -0.28 3.53 -7.81
CA ILE A 68 -0.04 4.98 -7.85
C ILE A 68 -0.87 5.65 -6.77
N LYS A 69 -0.24 6.55 -6.01
CA LYS A 69 -0.89 7.43 -5.06
C LYS A 69 -0.85 8.86 -5.60
N PHE A 70 -2.03 9.44 -5.82
CA PHE A 70 -2.17 10.85 -6.19
C PHE A 70 -2.08 11.76 -4.96
N PRO A 71 -1.83 13.07 -5.15
CA PRO A 71 -1.84 14.04 -4.05
C PRO A 71 -3.16 14.07 -3.30
N GLU A 72 -3.11 14.44 -2.01
CA GLU A 72 -4.31 14.53 -1.19
C GLU A 72 -5.18 15.73 -1.57
N LYS A 73 -6.51 15.55 -1.52
CA LYS A 73 -7.49 16.63 -1.69
C LYS A 73 -7.40 17.35 -3.04
N GLU A 74 -6.80 16.72 -4.03
CA GLU A 74 -6.77 17.18 -5.41
C GLU A 74 -7.66 16.28 -6.27
N GLU A 75 -8.35 16.88 -7.23
CA GLU A 75 -9.10 16.15 -8.24
C GLU A 75 -8.16 15.70 -9.36
N ILE A 76 -8.35 14.48 -9.85
CA ILE A 76 -7.56 13.97 -10.98
C ILE A 76 -8.03 14.68 -12.25
N PRO A 77 -7.12 15.31 -13.04
CA PRO A 77 -7.47 15.97 -14.29
C PRO A 77 -8.16 15.01 -15.26
N GLU A 78 -9.11 15.50 -16.05
CA GLU A 78 -9.92 14.68 -16.96
C GLU A 78 -9.05 13.87 -17.94
N GLU A 79 -7.99 14.49 -18.49
CA GLU A 79 -7.02 13.83 -19.37
C GLU A 79 -6.32 12.62 -18.73
N VAL A 80 -5.96 12.71 -17.44
CA VAL A 80 -5.33 11.62 -16.69
C VAL A 80 -6.37 10.58 -16.33
N LEU A 81 -7.58 11.01 -15.95
CA LEU A 81 -8.69 10.13 -15.61
C LEU A 81 -9.13 9.26 -16.79
N ASP A 82 -9.23 9.84 -17.98
CA ASP A 82 -9.58 9.12 -19.19
C ASP A 82 -8.49 8.12 -19.58
N LEU A 83 -7.22 8.49 -19.42
CA LEU A 83 -6.10 7.59 -19.62
C LEU A 83 -6.12 6.40 -18.63
N LEU A 84 -6.42 6.66 -17.36
CA LEU A 84 -6.58 5.62 -16.33
C LEU A 84 -7.70 4.64 -16.71
N LYS A 85 -8.85 5.15 -17.16
CA LYS A 85 -9.98 4.33 -17.63
C LYS A 85 -9.62 3.50 -18.87
N GLN A 86 -9.01 4.12 -19.87
CA GLN A 86 -8.57 3.44 -21.10
C GLN A 86 -7.60 2.30 -20.80
N ARG A 87 -6.73 2.48 -19.81
CA ARG A 87 -5.76 1.49 -19.35
C ARG A 87 -6.29 0.56 -18.25
N GLN A 88 -7.59 0.61 -17.96
CA GLN A 88 -8.29 -0.27 -17.01
C GLN A 88 -7.74 -0.21 -15.58
N PHE A 89 -7.24 0.96 -15.15
CA PHE A 89 -6.86 1.15 -13.75
C PHE A 89 -8.09 1.08 -12.85
N GLN A 90 -7.93 0.40 -11.71
CA GLN A 90 -8.87 0.47 -10.61
C GLN A 90 -8.59 1.75 -9.81
N LEU A 91 -9.65 2.52 -9.55
CA LEU A 91 -9.58 3.77 -8.80
C LEU A 91 -10.17 3.56 -7.42
N GLU A 92 -9.39 3.91 -6.41
CA GLU A 92 -9.79 3.82 -5.01
C GLU A 92 -9.63 5.18 -4.33
N LYS A 93 -10.56 5.50 -3.43
CA LYS A 93 -10.48 6.70 -2.60
C LYS A 93 -10.23 6.30 -1.17
N HIS A 94 -9.07 6.68 -0.64
CA HIS A 94 -8.76 6.48 0.77
C HIS A 94 -9.41 7.59 1.59
N ILE A 95 -10.34 7.21 2.48
CA ILE A 95 -10.97 8.11 3.43
C ILE A 95 -10.36 7.84 4.80
N ILE A 96 -9.83 8.88 5.43
CA ILE A 96 -9.16 8.76 6.72
C ILE A 96 -10.06 9.35 7.79
N PHE A 97 -10.40 8.51 8.77
CA PHE A 97 -11.15 8.91 9.96
C PHE A 97 -10.17 9.10 11.10
N THR A 98 -10.33 10.19 11.85
CA THR A 98 -9.57 10.42 13.08
C THR A 98 -10.52 10.61 14.23
N ASN A 99 -10.12 10.14 15.40
CA ASN A 99 -10.89 10.36 16.62
C ASN A 99 -9.94 10.54 17.81
N LYS A 100 -10.41 11.25 18.84
CA LYS A 100 -9.68 11.37 20.10
C LYS A 100 -9.92 10.11 20.92
N ARG A 101 -8.90 9.64 21.64
CA ARG A 101 -9.01 8.47 22.53
C ARG A 101 -10.19 8.57 23.50
N GLN A 102 -10.45 9.76 24.05
CA GLN A 102 -11.56 10.02 24.97
C GLN A 102 -12.96 9.84 24.35
N ASN A 103 -13.07 9.94 23.02
CA ASN A 103 -14.32 9.72 22.30
C ASN A 103 -14.48 8.25 21.89
N LEU A 104 -13.43 7.44 22.05
CA LEU A 104 -13.51 6.00 21.86
C LEU A 104 -14.07 5.45 23.17
N HIS A 105 -15.31 4.98 23.13
CA HIS A 105 -16.03 4.41 24.27
C HIS A 105 -15.49 3.00 24.61
N PHE A 106 -14.22 2.92 24.97
CA PHE A 106 -13.61 1.66 25.39
C PHE A 106 -14.24 1.21 26.70
N SER A 107 -14.66 -0.05 26.73
CA SER A 107 -15.10 -0.74 27.94
C SER A 107 -14.19 -1.94 28.19
N GLU A 108 -13.92 -2.27 29.44
CA GLU A 108 -13.37 -3.58 29.78
C GLU A 108 -14.35 -4.65 29.31
N SER A 109 -13.86 -5.60 28.52
CA SER A 109 -14.66 -6.74 28.08
C SER A 109 -15.11 -7.53 29.31
N LYS A 110 -16.42 -7.73 29.44
CA LYS A 110 -16.98 -8.68 30.43
C LYS A 110 -16.91 -10.13 29.93
N ASP A 111 -16.47 -10.32 28.69
CA ASP A 111 -16.32 -11.63 28.08
C ASP A 111 -14.93 -12.19 28.38
N SER A 112 -14.88 -13.20 29.26
CA SER A 112 -13.65 -13.84 29.71
C SER A 112 -13.02 -14.76 28.66
N GLN A 113 -13.62 -14.92 27.47
CA GLN A 113 -13.14 -15.82 26.42
C GLN A 113 -12.10 -15.17 25.49
N VAL A 114 -11.92 -13.84 25.53
CA VAL A 114 -11.00 -13.12 24.66
C VAL A 114 -9.97 -12.35 25.48
N THR A 115 -8.70 -12.71 25.31
CA THR A 115 -7.56 -12.00 25.92
C THR A 115 -6.81 -11.23 24.84
N VAL A 116 -6.59 -9.93 25.07
CA VAL A 116 -5.73 -9.09 24.22
C VAL A 116 -4.41 -8.88 24.94
N LYS A 117 -3.31 -9.33 24.35
CA LYS A 117 -1.94 -9.16 24.87
C LYS A 117 -1.00 -8.64 23.78
N PRO A 118 0.12 -8.00 24.15
CA PRO A 118 1.21 -7.73 23.21
C PRO A 118 1.66 -9.01 22.50
N LEU A 119 2.20 -8.86 21.29
CA LEU A 119 2.77 -9.98 20.55
C LEU A 119 4.16 -10.29 21.12
N GLU A 120 4.30 -11.46 21.73
CA GLU A 120 5.57 -11.96 22.27
C GLU A 120 6.22 -12.99 21.31
N ILE A 121 7.49 -13.32 21.56
CA ILE A 121 8.26 -14.24 20.70
C ILE A 121 7.60 -15.62 20.64
N GLU A 122 7.02 -16.10 21.75
CA GLU A 122 6.39 -17.42 21.82
C GLU A 122 5.12 -17.50 20.95
N ASP A 123 4.50 -16.35 20.65
CA ASP A 123 3.30 -16.26 19.81
C ASP A 123 3.63 -16.06 18.32
N LYS A 124 4.92 -15.89 17.96
CA LYS A 124 5.35 -15.50 16.61
C LYS A 124 4.82 -16.43 15.53
N ASP A 125 4.98 -17.74 15.69
CA ASP A 125 4.58 -18.71 14.67
C ASP A 125 3.06 -18.76 14.50
N SER A 126 2.31 -18.70 15.61
CA SER A 126 0.85 -18.63 15.59
C SER A 126 0.37 -17.39 14.85
N PHE A 127 0.99 -16.23 15.11
CA PHE A 127 0.67 -14.97 14.44
C PHE A 127 1.00 -15.02 12.94
N ILE A 128 2.19 -15.52 12.57
CA ILE A 128 2.60 -15.65 11.17
C ILE A 128 1.66 -16.59 10.41
N ASN A 129 1.29 -17.73 11.00
CA ASN A 129 0.37 -18.67 10.38
C ASN A 129 -1.04 -18.09 10.24
N TYR A 130 -1.53 -17.35 11.25
CA TYR A 130 -2.79 -16.62 11.14
C TYR A 130 -2.78 -15.63 9.97
N LYS A 131 -1.71 -14.82 9.85
CA LYS A 131 -1.55 -13.89 8.72
C LYS A 131 -1.44 -14.59 7.37
N TYR A 132 -0.72 -15.71 7.31
CA TYR A 132 -0.61 -16.52 6.10
C TYR A 132 -1.98 -16.99 5.60
N GLN A 133 -2.86 -17.47 6.48
CA GLN A 133 -4.20 -17.90 6.07
C GLN A 133 -5.03 -16.76 5.48
N SER A 134 -4.91 -15.54 6.02
CA SER A 134 -5.53 -14.36 5.40
C SER A 134 -4.91 -14.04 4.04
N ASP A 135 -3.59 -14.16 3.92
CA ASP A 135 -2.86 -13.80 2.70
C ASP A 135 -3.12 -14.78 1.53
N ILE A 136 -3.56 -16.01 1.81
CA ILE A 136 -3.92 -17.02 0.78
C ILE A 136 -5.01 -16.51 -0.17
N ALA A 137 -5.93 -15.66 0.31
CA ALA A 137 -6.97 -15.04 -0.52
C ALA A 137 -6.40 -14.19 -1.67
N PHE A 138 -5.16 -13.72 -1.55
CA PHE A 138 -4.44 -12.95 -2.58
C PHE A 138 -3.46 -13.80 -3.40
N GLY A 139 -3.50 -15.12 -3.22
CA GLY A 139 -2.68 -16.09 -3.95
C GLY A 139 -1.50 -16.64 -3.13
N LYS A 140 -1.21 -17.92 -3.34
CA LYS A 140 -0.17 -18.65 -2.60
C LYS A 140 1.23 -18.03 -2.73
N GLY A 141 1.59 -17.54 -3.92
CA GLY A 141 2.88 -16.88 -4.14
C GLY A 141 3.07 -15.64 -3.28
N PHE A 142 2.01 -14.83 -3.12
CA PHE A 142 2.01 -13.68 -2.22
C PHE A 142 2.10 -14.12 -0.76
N ALA A 143 1.28 -15.10 -0.35
CA ALA A 143 1.28 -15.62 1.02
C ALA A 143 2.65 -16.19 1.43
N ASP A 144 3.28 -17.00 0.57
CA ASP A 144 4.60 -17.60 0.81
C ASP A 144 5.69 -16.53 0.94
N MET A 145 5.65 -15.49 0.09
CA MET A 145 6.55 -14.34 0.16
C MET A 145 6.39 -13.59 1.49
N MET A 146 5.16 -13.28 1.87
CA MET A 146 4.86 -12.56 3.12
C MET A 146 5.21 -13.38 4.37
N LYS A 147 5.04 -14.70 4.34
CA LYS A 147 5.46 -15.59 5.44
C LYS A 147 6.97 -15.61 5.63
N LYS A 148 7.76 -15.58 4.56
CA LYS A 148 9.23 -15.54 4.63
C LYS A 148 9.77 -14.19 5.11
N TRP A 149 9.04 -13.11 4.85
CA TRP A 149 9.46 -11.76 5.19
C TRP A 149 9.21 -11.36 6.65
N ARG A 150 8.19 -11.94 7.31
CA ARG A 150 7.82 -11.69 8.71
C ARG A 150 8.66 -12.53 9.68
#